data_AF-A0A2C6DCN1-F1
#
_entry.id   AF-A0A2C6DCN1-F1
#
_cell.length_a   1.000
_cell.length_b   1.000
_cell.length_c   1.000
_cell.angle_alpha   90.00
_cell.angle_beta   90.00
_cell.angle_gamma   90.00
#
_symmetry.space_group_name_H-M   'P 1'
#
loop_
_entity.id
_entity.type
_entity.pdbx_description
1 polymer ?
#
loop_
_entity_poly.entity_id
_entity_poly.type
_entity_poly.pdbx_seq_one_letter_code
_entity_poly.pdbx_strand_id
1 'polypeptide(L)'
;MVIGVSLSAVAVVIFGGWLIWQYLFPTPIAQWVFYGEKPSEVRGYSYPPAKDSATGRVENRPETPEGDGALLTQWVDAKQCSLTVKSGKEKIIITRFNESNQPSVQVRYVDAHNSASELNVQINQGVSFWTYPDEKNPAEYIGWKFDNLSGKPIPIRYRGKELLEGTTYKRLANGKWSYKRFHHGELVETKELEQLPVISSEHQEHEQELTRKANQWLSHKLQRLSESLSVPIPDQWLSIDSDPCQSVNAEI
;
A
#
# COMPACT_ATOMS: atom_id res chain seq x y z
N MET A 1 25.99 7.90 -55.05
CA MET A 1 26.34 8.24 -53.66
C MET A 1 25.11 8.86 -53.01
N VAL A 2 24.21 8.05 -52.44
CA VAL A 2 23.11 8.54 -51.60
C VAL A 2 22.92 7.53 -50.48
N ILE A 3 23.87 7.51 -49.54
CA ILE A 3 23.65 6.88 -48.24
C ILE A 3 23.92 7.99 -47.24
N GLY A 4 22.84 8.71 -46.93
CA GLY A 4 22.86 9.86 -46.04
C GLY A 4 21.47 10.11 -45.51
N VAL A 5 20.70 9.05 -45.24
CA VAL A 5 19.55 9.19 -44.37
C VAL A 5 20.14 9.48 -42.99
N SER A 6 20.13 10.76 -42.62
CA SER A 6 20.55 11.22 -41.31
C SER A 6 19.88 10.34 -40.25
N LEU A 7 20.67 9.72 -39.38
CA LEU A 7 20.18 8.93 -38.24
C LEU A 7 19.12 9.70 -37.43
N SER A 8 19.18 11.03 -37.44
CA SER A 8 18.19 11.91 -36.83
C SER A 8 16.81 11.85 -37.50
N ALA A 9 16.75 11.75 -38.83
CA ALA A 9 15.47 11.66 -39.55
C ALA A 9 14.78 10.32 -39.32
N VAL A 10 15.55 9.22 -39.28
CA VAL A 10 15.04 7.89 -38.93
C VAL A 10 14.57 7.87 -37.47
N ALA A 11 15.34 8.46 -36.56
CA ALA A 11 14.95 8.57 -35.15
C ALA A 11 13.63 9.35 -34.98
N VAL A 12 13.45 10.49 -35.67
CA VAL A 12 12.21 11.28 -35.59
C VAL A 12 11.00 10.50 -36.11
N VAL A 13 11.13 9.75 -37.21
CA VAL A 13 10.02 8.93 -37.74
C VAL A 13 9.67 7.78 -36.79
N ILE A 14 10.67 7.12 -36.22
CA ILE A 14 10.44 6.03 -35.25
C ILE A 14 9.81 6.58 -33.96
N PHE A 15 10.34 7.68 -33.42
CA PHE A 15 9.82 8.30 -32.20
C PHE A 15 8.42 8.87 -32.41
N GLY A 16 8.19 9.53 -33.54
CA GLY A 16 6.87 10.05 -33.91
C GLY A 16 5.85 8.93 -34.10
N GLY A 17 6.23 7.86 -34.80
CA GLY A 17 5.40 6.67 -34.97
C GLY A 17 5.08 5.98 -33.64
N TRP A 18 6.06 5.86 -32.75
CA TRP A 18 5.88 5.29 -31.42
C TRP A 18 4.96 6.13 -30.52
N LEU A 19 5.11 7.46 -30.53
CA LEU A 19 4.23 8.37 -29.80
C LEU A 19 2.79 8.34 -30.31
N ILE A 20 2.59 8.31 -31.63
CA ILE A 20 1.25 8.18 -32.23
C ILE A 20 0.64 6.83 -31.86
N TRP A 21 1.43 5.76 -31.87
CA TRP A 21 0.97 4.43 -31.48
C TRP A 21 0.54 4.37 -30.01
N GLN A 22 1.32 4.94 -29.09
CA GLN A 22 0.96 5.01 -27.67
C GLN A 22 -0.30 5.85 -27.42
N TYR A 23 -0.52 6.89 -28.22
CA TYR A 23 -1.73 7.71 -28.12
C TYR A 23 -2.98 6.98 -28.62
N LEU A 24 -2.87 6.23 -29.73
CA LEU A 24 -3.98 5.48 -30.32
C LEU A 24 -4.28 4.17 -29.56
N PHE A 25 -3.28 3.57 -28.92
CA PHE A 25 -3.39 2.33 -28.18
C PHE A 25 -2.84 2.51 -26.76
N PRO A 26 -3.55 3.22 -25.87
CA PRO A 26 -3.09 3.46 -24.52
C PRO A 26 -2.93 2.14 -23.78
N THR A 27 -1.79 1.96 -23.13
CA THR A 27 -1.57 0.82 -22.23
C THR A 27 -2.40 1.02 -20.96
N PRO A 28 -3.04 -0.03 -20.43
CA PRO A 28 -3.78 0.08 -19.18
C PRO A 28 -2.83 0.41 -18.02
N ILE A 29 -3.21 1.38 -17.18
CA ILE A 29 -2.47 1.75 -15.95
C ILE A 29 -2.71 0.74 -14.83
N ALA A 30 -3.83 0.00 -14.90
CA ALA A 30 -4.11 -1.08 -13.97
C ALA A 30 -4.96 -2.18 -14.61
N GLN A 31 -4.83 -3.38 -14.05
CA GLN A 31 -5.68 -4.53 -14.29
C GLN A 31 -6.37 -4.90 -12.98
N TRP A 32 -7.61 -5.36 -13.04
CA TRP A 32 -8.34 -5.71 -11.83
C TRP A 32 -9.27 -6.90 -12.03
N VAL A 33 -9.52 -7.60 -10.94
CA VAL A 33 -10.54 -8.64 -10.82
C VAL A 33 -11.41 -8.33 -9.60
N PHE A 34 -12.72 -8.41 -9.78
CA PHE A 34 -13.72 -8.23 -8.74
C PHE A 34 -14.46 -9.55 -8.52
N TYR A 35 -14.57 -9.95 -7.26
CA TYR A 35 -15.36 -11.09 -6.80
C TYR A 35 -16.55 -10.59 -5.98
N GLY A 36 -17.77 -10.71 -6.52
CA GLY A 36 -19.01 -10.32 -5.83
C GLY A 36 -19.72 -11.48 -5.09
N GLU A 37 -20.71 -11.16 -4.25
CA GLU A 37 -21.60 -12.15 -3.64
C GLU A 37 -22.39 -12.93 -4.72
N LYS A 38 -21.90 -14.12 -5.08
CA LYS A 38 -22.44 -15.06 -6.11
C LYS A 38 -22.16 -14.66 -7.57
N PRO A 39 -21.95 -15.68 -8.43
CA PRO A 39 -20.67 -16.09 -9.00
C PRO A 39 -20.14 -15.12 -10.07
N SER A 40 -20.26 -13.82 -9.86
CA SER A 40 -19.79 -12.79 -10.78
C SER A 40 -18.33 -12.49 -10.46
N GLU A 41 -17.44 -13.21 -11.14
CA GLU A 41 -16.09 -12.72 -11.38
C GLU A 41 -16.16 -11.72 -12.54
N VAL A 42 -15.68 -10.50 -12.32
CA VAL A 42 -15.56 -9.49 -13.36
C VAL A 42 -14.12 -9.04 -13.44
N ARG A 43 -13.54 -9.14 -14.62
CA ARG A 43 -12.20 -8.63 -14.92
C ARG A 43 -12.30 -7.36 -15.73
N GLY A 44 -11.32 -6.47 -15.55
CA GLY A 44 -11.25 -5.27 -16.35
C GLY A 44 -9.92 -4.57 -16.27
N TYR A 45 -9.85 -3.47 -17.01
CA TYR A 45 -8.67 -2.65 -17.18
C TYR A 45 -9.01 -1.21 -16.80
N SER A 46 -8.09 -0.54 -16.13
CA SER A 46 -8.12 0.91 -15.98
C SER A 46 -7.14 1.50 -16.99
N TYR A 47 -7.62 2.42 -17.81
CA TYR A 47 -6.77 3.19 -18.72
C TYR A 47 -6.47 4.57 -18.11
N PRO A 48 -5.35 5.22 -18.52
CA PRO A 48 -5.15 6.61 -18.19
C PRO A 48 -6.39 7.40 -18.65
N PRO A 49 -6.80 8.45 -17.92
CA PRO A 49 -7.94 9.26 -18.35
C PRO A 49 -7.70 9.77 -19.76
N ALA A 50 -8.46 9.27 -20.74
CA ALA A 50 -8.49 9.85 -22.07
C ALA A 50 -9.10 11.25 -21.91
N LYS A 51 -8.45 12.27 -22.47
CA LYS A 51 -9.12 13.56 -22.62
C LYS A 51 -10.03 13.42 -23.85
N ASP A 52 -11.32 13.67 -23.69
CA ASP A 52 -12.24 13.90 -24.79
C ASP A 52 -11.58 14.93 -25.73
N SER A 53 -11.39 14.55 -26.98
CA SER A 53 -10.67 15.37 -27.96
C SER A 53 -11.44 16.62 -28.39
N ALA A 54 -12.77 16.64 -28.22
CA ALA A 54 -13.65 17.77 -28.52
C ALA A 54 -13.83 18.71 -27.32
N THR A 55 -13.86 18.18 -26.10
CA THR A 55 -14.16 18.98 -24.88
C THR A 55 -12.99 19.15 -23.92
N GLY A 56 -11.90 18.40 -24.10
CA GLY A 56 -10.72 18.38 -23.23
C GLY A 56 -10.96 17.78 -21.85
N ARG A 57 -12.17 17.25 -21.59
CA ARG A 57 -12.57 16.69 -20.30
C ARG A 57 -12.07 15.26 -20.16
N VAL A 58 -11.74 14.87 -18.95
CA VAL A 58 -11.39 13.47 -18.64
C VAL A 58 -12.62 12.59 -18.91
N GLU A 59 -12.50 11.64 -19.84
CA GLU A 59 -13.49 10.59 -20.05
C GLU A 59 -13.59 9.72 -18.81
N ASN A 60 -14.82 9.40 -18.41
CA ASN A 60 -15.08 8.59 -17.22
C ASN A 60 -14.50 7.19 -17.42
N ARG A 61 -13.71 6.77 -16.42
CA ARG A 61 -13.09 5.44 -16.35
C ARG A 61 -14.17 4.35 -16.32
N PRO A 62 -13.86 3.10 -16.71
CA PRO A 62 -14.74 1.97 -16.42
C PRO A 62 -15.02 1.94 -14.91
N GLU A 63 -16.30 1.90 -14.56
CA GLU A 63 -16.77 1.84 -13.18
C GLU A 63 -16.20 0.57 -12.54
N THR A 64 -15.39 0.75 -11.50
CA THR A 64 -15.02 -0.37 -10.63
C THR A 64 -16.32 -0.83 -9.97
N PRO A 65 -16.65 -2.13 -9.98
CA PRO A 65 -17.94 -2.60 -9.47
C PRO A 65 -18.19 -2.07 -8.05
N GLU A 66 -19.31 -1.37 -7.87
CA GLU A 66 -19.76 -0.89 -6.57
C GLU A 66 -20.55 -1.99 -5.87
N GLY A 67 -20.19 -2.31 -4.62
CA GLY A 67 -20.92 -3.31 -3.84
C GLY A 67 -20.04 -4.04 -2.85
N ASP A 68 -20.65 -5.01 -2.18
CA ASP A 68 -19.94 -5.96 -1.33
C ASP A 68 -19.22 -7.00 -2.20
N GLY A 69 -17.99 -7.33 -1.81
CA GLY A 69 -17.09 -8.14 -2.61
C GLY A 69 -15.62 -7.81 -2.37
N ALA A 70 -14.76 -8.43 -3.16
CA ALA A 70 -13.32 -8.26 -3.12
C ALA A 70 -12.80 -7.78 -4.49
N LEU A 71 -12.24 -6.57 -4.52
CA LEU A 71 -11.58 -5.99 -5.68
C LEU A 71 -10.06 -6.10 -5.51
N LEU A 72 -9.43 -6.92 -6.33
CA LEU A 72 -7.97 -7.02 -6.45
C LEU A 72 -7.51 -6.22 -7.67
N THR A 73 -6.52 -5.36 -7.50
CA THR A 73 -6.04 -4.43 -8.54
C THR A 73 -4.52 -4.40 -8.59
N GLN A 74 -3.97 -4.66 -9.76
CA GLN A 74 -2.56 -4.49 -10.05
C GLN A 74 -2.35 -3.20 -10.83
N TRP A 75 -1.63 -2.25 -10.24
CA TRP A 75 -1.22 -1.03 -10.91
C TRP A 75 0.18 -1.22 -11.46
N VAL A 76 0.28 -1.33 -12.77
CA VAL A 76 1.52 -1.70 -13.47
C VAL A 76 2.57 -0.60 -13.30
N ASP A 77 2.17 0.66 -13.56
CA ASP A 77 3.08 1.81 -13.53
C ASP A 77 3.55 2.19 -12.12
N ALA A 78 2.71 1.96 -11.11
CA ALA A 78 3.05 2.22 -9.71
C ALA A 78 3.68 1.00 -9.00
N LYS A 79 3.84 -0.12 -9.73
CA LYS A 79 4.16 -1.47 -9.24
C LYS A 79 3.55 -1.75 -7.86
N GLN A 80 2.24 -1.51 -7.76
CA GLN A 80 1.49 -1.72 -6.53
C GLN A 80 0.41 -2.77 -6.77
N CYS A 81 0.20 -3.64 -5.78
CA CYS A 81 -0.93 -4.55 -5.72
C CYS A 81 -1.86 -4.06 -4.62
N SER A 82 -3.15 -3.94 -4.89
CA SER A 82 -4.14 -3.50 -3.91
C SER A 82 -5.32 -4.46 -3.85
N LEU A 83 -5.82 -4.69 -2.64
CA LEU A 83 -7.05 -5.40 -2.39
C LEU A 83 -7.99 -4.50 -1.58
N THR A 84 -9.20 -4.32 -2.08
CA THR A 84 -10.30 -3.71 -1.34
C THR A 84 -11.37 -4.75 -1.13
N VAL A 85 -11.68 -5.08 0.12
CA VAL A 85 -12.81 -5.97 0.46
C VAL A 85 -13.83 -5.15 1.22
N LYS A 86 -15.09 -5.24 0.81
CA LYS A 86 -16.23 -4.60 1.47
C LYS A 86 -17.28 -5.65 1.78
N SER A 87 -17.77 -5.66 3.02
CA SER A 87 -18.89 -6.49 3.47
C SER A 87 -19.78 -5.65 4.39
N GLY A 88 -20.94 -5.23 3.89
CA GLY A 88 -21.84 -4.29 4.54
C GLY A 88 -21.13 -2.97 4.93
N LYS A 89 -20.93 -2.79 6.24
CA LYS A 89 -20.26 -1.62 6.83
C LYS A 89 -18.76 -1.82 7.06
N GLU A 90 -18.27 -3.05 6.98
CA GLU A 90 -16.86 -3.36 7.14
C GLU A 90 -16.11 -3.16 5.82
N LYS A 91 -14.89 -2.64 5.90
CA LYS A 91 -14.02 -2.45 4.74
C LYS A 91 -12.57 -2.70 5.12
N ILE A 92 -11.85 -3.51 4.37
CA ILE A 92 -10.39 -3.59 4.46
C ILE A 92 -9.77 -3.17 3.13
N ILE A 93 -8.73 -2.35 3.21
CA ILE A 93 -7.90 -1.95 2.08
C ILE A 93 -6.49 -2.40 2.41
N ILE A 94 -5.89 -3.18 1.52
CA ILE A 94 -4.49 -3.60 1.60
C ILE A 94 -3.80 -3.10 0.35
N THR A 95 -2.64 -2.48 0.50
CA THR A 95 -1.79 -2.06 -0.63
C THR A 95 -0.36 -2.51 -0.37
N ARG A 96 0.17 -3.33 -1.27
CA ARG A 96 1.57 -3.76 -1.30
C ARG A 96 2.31 -2.99 -2.38
N PHE A 97 3.41 -2.33 -2.00
CA PHE A 97 4.28 -1.57 -2.89
C PHE A 97 5.54 -2.40 -3.18
N ASN A 98 5.79 -2.71 -4.46
CA ASN A 98 6.94 -3.52 -4.87
C ASN A 98 8.14 -2.69 -5.34
N GLU A 99 7.97 -1.38 -5.60
CA GLU A 99 9.01 -0.51 -6.16
C GLU A 99 9.77 0.34 -5.14
N SER A 100 9.33 0.36 -3.88
CA SER A 100 10.07 1.06 -2.85
C SER A 100 11.42 0.39 -2.66
N ASN A 101 12.48 1.17 -2.35
CA ASN A 101 13.79 0.66 -1.91
C ASN A 101 13.69 -0.43 -0.82
N GLN A 102 12.51 -0.56 -0.20
CA GLN A 102 12.08 -1.61 0.72
C GLN A 102 10.59 -1.91 0.42
N PRO A 103 10.21 -3.11 -0.04
CA PRO A 103 8.81 -3.44 -0.28
C PRO A 103 8.00 -3.21 1.01
N SER A 104 6.77 -2.69 0.90
CA SER A 104 5.96 -2.36 2.08
C SER A 104 4.49 -2.69 1.87
N VAL A 105 3.78 -2.94 2.96
CA VAL A 105 2.36 -3.26 2.99
C VAL A 105 1.66 -2.30 3.91
N GLN A 106 0.64 -1.62 3.39
CA GLN A 106 -0.26 -0.78 4.15
C GLN A 106 -1.62 -1.46 4.21
N VAL A 107 -2.18 -1.56 5.41
CA VAL A 107 -3.51 -2.10 5.66
C VAL A 107 -4.30 -1.06 6.43
N ARG A 108 -5.53 -0.81 5.97
CA ARG A 108 -6.53 -0.05 6.70
C ARG A 108 -7.80 -0.88 6.78
N TYR A 109 -8.19 -1.25 7.99
CA TYR A 109 -9.41 -1.98 8.28
C TYR A 109 -10.39 -1.07 9.02
N VAL A 110 -11.59 -0.90 8.49
CA VAL A 110 -12.69 -0.17 9.10
C VAL A 110 -13.76 -1.19 9.50
N ASP A 111 -14.12 -1.21 10.78
CA ASP A 111 -15.14 -2.12 11.29
C ASP A 111 -16.57 -1.57 11.09
N ALA A 112 -17.57 -2.34 11.53
CA ALA A 112 -18.98 -1.97 11.41
C ALA A 112 -19.38 -0.71 12.21
N HIS A 113 -18.55 -0.29 13.17
CA HIS A 113 -18.71 0.91 13.98
C HIS A 113 -17.94 2.11 13.40
N ASN A 114 -17.41 2.00 12.18
CA ASN A 114 -16.59 3.01 11.52
C ASN A 114 -15.26 3.30 12.25
N SER A 115 -14.78 2.34 13.03
CA SER A 115 -13.49 2.41 13.72
C SER A 115 -12.39 1.83 12.86
N ALA A 116 -11.29 2.56 12.72
CA ALA A 116 -10.19 2.19 11.84
C ALA A 116 -8.99 1.58 12.61
N SER A 117 -8.55 0.40 12.20
CA SER A 117 -7.22 -0.14 12.52
C SER A 117 -6.30 0.04 11.32
N GLU A 118 -5.05 0.40 11.59
CA GLU A 118 -4.05 0.64 10.56
C GLU A 118 -2.79 -0.17 10.86
N LEU A 119 -2.23 -0.80 9.83
CA LEU A 119 -1.00 -1.57 9.90
C LEU A 119 -0.11 -1.17 8.73
N ASN A 120 1.16 -0.90 9.02
CA ASN A 120 2.20 -0.61 8.05
C ASN A 120 3.41 -1.50 8.35
N VAL A 121 3.76 -2.31 7.37
CA VAL A 121 4.85 -3.28 7.46
C VAL A 121 5.85 -2.98 6.35
N GLN A 122 7.12 -2.82 6.72
CA GLN A 122 8.23 -2.85 5.78
C GLN A 122 8.68 -4.31 5.67
N ILE A 123 8.52 -4.91 4.50
CA ILE A 123 8.92 -6.30 4.26
C ILE A 123 10.44 -6.40 4.47
N ASN A 124 10.90 -7.38 5.26
CA ASN A 124 12.28 -7.56 5.74
C ASN A 124 12.79 -6.55 6.77
N GLN A 125 11.97 -5.60 7.21
CA GLN A 125 12.31 -4.62 8.28
C GLN A 125 11.20 -4.49 9.33
N GLY A 126 10.19 -5.36 9.23
CA GLY A 126 9.18 -5.58 10.24
C GLY A 126 8.04 -4.60 10.22
N VAL A 127 7.31 -4.56 11.33
CA VAL A 127 6.16 -3.69 11.49
C VAL A 127 6.63 -2.29 11.87
N SER A 128 6.57 -1.39 10.89
CA SER A 128 6.85 0.03 11.10
C SER A 128 5.79 0.70 11.97
N PHE A 129 4.55 0.19 11.96
CA PHE A 129 3.45 0.75 12.74
C PHE A 129 2.23 -0.19 12.74
N TRP A 130 1.61 -0.41 13.89
CA TRP A 130 0.30 -1.07 13.99
C TRP A 130 -0.53 -0.37 15.06
N THR A 131 -1.71 0.12 14.70
CA THR A 131 -2.63 0.79 15.61
C THR A 131 -4.07 0.34 15.44
N TYR A 132 -4.81 0.57 16.52
CA TYR A 132 -6.24 0.34 16.64
C TYR A 132 -6.84 1.40 17.58
N PRO A 133 -8.15 1.65 17.51
CA PRO A 133 -8.80 2.61 18.39
C PRO A 133 -8.63 2.22 19.87
N ASP A 134 -8.41 3.21 20.74
CA ASP A 134 -8.40 2.99 22.18
C ASP A 134 -9.83 2.87 22.71
N GLU A 135 -10.17 1.70 23.26
CA GLU A 135 -11.47 1.43 23.88
C GLU A 135 -11.78 2.41 25.04
N LYS A 136 -10.75 2.91 25.72
CA LYS A 136 -10.91 3.86 26.84
C LYS A 136 -11.05 5.30 26.36
N ASN A 137 -10.50 5.63 25.18
CA ASN A 137 -10.47 6.99 24.63
C ASN A 137 -10.79 6.93 23.13
N PRO A 138 -12.08 6.95 22.73
CA PRO A 138 -12.51 6.73 21.35
C PRO A 138 -11.97 7.72 20.30
N ALA A 139 -11.39 8.84 20.73
CA ALA A 139 -10.74 9.82 19.84
C ALA A 139 -9.27 9.50 19.56
N GLU A 140 -8.76 8.41 20.11
CA GLU A 140 -7.34 8.07 20.11
C GLU A 140 -7.08 6.66 19.56
N TYR A 141 -5.88 6.48 19.05
CA TYR A 141 -5.40 5.23 18.49
C TYR A 141 -4.16 4.81 19.26
N ILE A 142 -4.13 3.56 19.72
CA ILE A 142 -3.01 2.98 20.43
C ILE A 142 -2.43 1.82 19.63
N GLY A 143 -1.19 1.45 19.93
CA GLY A 143 -0.60 0.24 19.39
C GLY A 143 0.90 0.21 19.58
N TRP A 144 1.59 -0.35 18.58
CA TRP A 144 3.03 -0.60 18.65
C TRP A 144 3.71 -0.22 17.35
N LYS A 145 4.97 0.18 17.46
CA LYS A 145 5.87 0.24 16.32
C LYS A 145 7.25 -0.24 16.69
N PHE A 146 7.98 -0.78 15.72
CA PHE A 146 9.39 -1.02 15.91
C PHE A 146 10.17 0.31 15.88
N ASP A 147 11.00 0.55 16.90
CA ASP A 147 11.85 1.73 16.96
C ASP A 147 13.31 1.34 16.79
N ASN A 148 13.91 1.76 15.67
CA ASN A 148 15.24 1.31 15.26
C ASN A 148 16.33 1.73 16.25
N LEU A 149 16.16 2.84 16.97
CA LEU A 149 17.15 3.31 17.93
C LEU A 149 17.11 2.49 19.23
N SER A 150 15.93 2.09 19.68
CA SER A 150 15.74 1.24 20.86
C SER A 150 15.84 -0.26 20.58
N GLY A 151 15.81 -0.66 19.31
CA GLY A 151 15.91 -2.06 18.90
C GLY A 151 14.71 -2.91 19.32
N LYS A 152 13.57 -2.30 19.63
CA LYS A 152 12.40 -3.04 20.12
C LYS A 152 11.09 -2.35 19.77
N PRO A 153 9.97 -3.09 19.83
CA PRO A 153 8.64 -2.49 19.79
C PRO A 153 8.44 -1.51 20.94
N ILE A 154 8.00 -0.29 20.63
CA ILE A 154 7.58 0.71 21.60
C ILE A 154 6.09 1.01 21.46
N PRO A 155 5.40 1.36 22.55
CA PRO A 155 4.01 1.78 22.46
C PRO A 155 3.92 3.07 21.66
N ILE A 156 2.80 3.20 20.96
CA ILE A 156 2.42 4.41 20.24
C ILE A 156 1.00 4.80 20.56
N ARG A 157 0.76 6.12 20.56
CA ARG A 157 -0.55 6.68 20.79
C ARG A 157 -0.74 7.93 19.96
N TYR A 158 -1.86 8.06 19.27
CA TYR A 158 -2.20 9.20 18.44
C TYR A 158 -3.57 9.76 18.80
N ARG A 159 -3.74 11.07 18.59
CA ARG A 159 -5.04 11.75 18.57
C ARG A 159 -5.15 12.50 17.25
N GLY A 160 -5.92 11.98 16.30
CA GLY A 160 -5.92 12.48 14.92
C GLY A 160 -4.51 12.39 14.30
N LYS A 161 -3.88 13.53 14.01
CA LYS A 161 -2.51 13.61 13.46
C LYS A 161 -1.44 13.84 14.52
N GLU A 162 -1.83 14.04 15.78
CA GLU A 162 -0.91 14.33 16.88
C GLU A 162 -0.39 13.03 17.48
N LEU A 163 0.94 12.93 17.65
CA LEU A 163 1.60 11.81 18.31
C LEU A 163 1.70 12.10 19.81
N LEU A 164 0.95 11.35 20.61
CA LEU A 164 0.95 11.46 22.07
C LEU A 164 2.07 10.63 22.70
N GLU A 165 2.26 9.40 22.25
CA GLU A 165 3.31 8.49 22.70
C GLU A 165 4.04 7.92 21.50
N GLY A 166 5.37 7.87 21.54
CA GLY A 166 6.17 7.18 20.53
C GLY A 166 7.37 7.98 20.05
N THR A 167 7.84 7.68 18.85
CA THR A 167 9.00 8.36 18.25
C THR A 167 8.70 8.80 16.81
N THR A 168 9.53 9.65 16.22
CA THR A 168 9.49 9.96 14.79
C THR A 168 10.91 10.12 14.26
N TYR A 169 11.12 9.69 13.01
CA TYR A 169 12.36 9.93 12.27
C TYR A 169 12.05 10.82 11.07
N LYS A 170 12.84 11.88 10.88
CA LYS A 170 12.70 12.77 9.72
C LYS A 170 14.07 13.10 9.13
N ARG A 171 14.22 12.95 7.83
CA ARG A 171 15.43 13.40 7.14
C ARG A 171 15.46 14.93 7.05
N LEU A 172 16.57 15.51 7.43
CA LEU A 172 16.84 16.94 7.43
C LEU A 172 17.47 17.35 6.09
N ALA A 173 17.36 18.65 5.76
CA ALA A 173 17.89 19.19 4.51
C ALA A 173 19.43 19.07 4.41
N ASN A 174 20.12 19.03 5.55
CA ASN A 174 21.57 18.82 5.64
C ASN A 174 21.98 17.33 5.47
N GLY A 175 21.04 16.45 5.10
CA GLY A 175 21.29 15.03 4.84
C GLY A 175 21.21 14.13 6.08
N LYS A 176 21.24 14.71 7.28
CA LYS A 176 21.14 14.00 8.57
C LYS A 176 19.71 13.61 8.93
N TRP A 177 19.53 12.89 10.02
CA TRP A 177 18.23 12.45 10.54
C TRP A 177 17.92 13.10 11.89
N SER A 178 16.70 13.61 12.03
CA SER A 178 16.14 14.02 13.32
C SER A 178 15.33 12.87 13.90
N TYR A 179 15.72 12.42 15.08
CA TYR A 179 14.93 11.57 15.95
C TYR A 179 14.23 12.43 17.00
N LYS A 180 12.96 12.15 17.26
CA LYS A 180 12.15 12.77 18.31
C LYS A 180 11.38 11.72 19.08
N ARG A 181 11.29 11.87 20.40
CA ARG A 181 10.43 11.03 21.27
C ARG A 181 9.36 11.89 21.94
N PHE A 182 8.15 11.37 21.97
CA PHE A 182 6.98 12.02 22.54
C PHE A 182 6.44 11.20 23.71
N HIS A 183 6.00 11.90 24.74
CA HIS A 183 5.31 11.33 25.90
C HIS A 183 4.20 12.29 26.32
N HIS A 184 2.96 11.80 26.44
CA HIS A 184 1.76 12.62 26.66
C HIS A 184 1.63 13.85 25.73
N GLY A 185 2.10 13.74 24.48
CA GLY A 185 2.09 14.83 23.50
C GLY A 185 3.27 15.81 23.63
N GLU A 186 4.07 15.70 24.69
CA GLU A 186 5.25 16.54 24.89
C GLU A 186 6.49 15.92 24.25
N LEU A 187 7.29 16.76 23.61
CA LEU A 187 8.59 16.37 23.06
C LEU A 187 9.59 16.19 24.20
N VAL A 188 9.88 14.94 24.57
CA VAL A 188 10.75 14.60 25.69
C VAL A 188 12.20 14.32 25.29
N GLU A 189 12.45 14.06 24.01
CA GLU A 189 13.80 13.79 23.51
C GLU A 189 13.95 14.25 22.05
N THR A 190 15.11 14.80 21.71
CA THR A 190 15.52 15.07 20.33
C THR A 190 16.98 14.71 20.15
N LYS A 191 17.28 14.00 19.05
CA LYS A 191 18.64 13.65 18.65
C LYS A 191 18.82 13.93 17.16
N GLU A 192 19.99 14.42 16.80
CA GLU A 192 20.46 14.45 15.41
C GLU A 192 21.35 13.23 15.18
N LEU A 193 21.09 12.48 14.12
CA LEU A 193 21.77 11.24 13.78
C LEU A 193 22.35 11.38 12.38
N GLU A 194 23.60 11.00 12.19
CA GLU A 194 24.24 11.01 10.86
C GLU A 194 23.56 10.04 9.89
N GLN A 195 23.05 8.92 10.42
CA GLN A 195 22.38 7.87 9.65
C GLN A 195 21.13 7.39 10.38
N LEU A 196 20.17 6.81 9.64
CA LEU A 196 19.04 6.13 10.25
C LEU A 196 19.55 4.85 10.91
N PRO A 197 19.25 4.59 12.20
CA PRO A 197 19.69 3.35 12.84
C PRO A 197 19.16 2.14 12.09
N VAL A 198 20.05 1.18 11.86
CA VAL A 198 19.71 -0.12 11.24
C VAL A 198 19.36 -1.09 12.37
N ILE A 199 18.37 -1.94 12.12
CA ILE A 199 18.01 -3.01 13.05
C ILE A 199 19.18 -3.99 13.13
N SER A 200 19.74 -4.20 14.32
CA SER A 200 20.79 -5.20 14.52
C SER A 200 20.19 -6.61 14.43
N SER A 201 21.02 -7.59 14.06
CA SER A 201 20.61 -9.00 14.03
C SER A 201 20.09 -9.51 15.39
N GLU A 202 20.55 -8.92 16.50
CA GLU A 202 20.11 -9.27 17.86
C GLU A 202 18.66 -8.86 18.15
N HIS A 203 18.11 -7.92 17.39
CA HIS A 203 16.74 -7.42 17.57
C HIS A 203 15.74 -8.00 16.55
N GLN A 204 16.23 -8.85 15.65
CA GLN A 204 15.46 -9.46 14.58
C GLN A 204 14.35 -10.38 15.11
N GLU A 205 14.54 -11.04 16.26
CA GLU A 205 13.52 -11.91 16.87
C GLU A 205 12.27 -11.13 17.32
N HIS A 206 12.46 -9.94 17.91
CA HIS A 206 11.33 -9.10 18.35
C HIS A 206 10.54 -8.54 17.17
N GLU A 207 11.24 -8.21 16.10
CA GLU A 207 10.68 -7.76 14.84
C GLU A 207 9.86 -8.87 14.15
N GLN A 208 10.42 -10.09 14.10
CA GLN A 208 9.75 -11.27 13.56
C GLN A 208 8.49 -11.61 14.34
N GLU A 209 8.53 -11.54 15.67
CA GLU A 209 7.36 -11.82 16.52
C GLU A 209 6.23 -10.79 16.30
N LEU A 210 6.56 -9.50 16.16
CA LEU A 210 5.56 -8.47 15.85
C LEU A 210 4.96 -8.67 14.45
N THR A 211 5.80 -9.04 13.47
CA THR A 211 5.37 -9.38 12.11
C THR A 211 4.46 -10.62 12.09
N ARG A 212 4.79 -11.65 12.88
CA ARG A 212 3.96 -12.85 13.05
C ARG A 212 2.57 -12.50 13.58
N LYS A 213 2.49 -11.66 14.62
CA LYS A 213 1.21 -11.16 15.17
C LYS A 213 0.41 -10.37 14.14
N ALA A 214 1.06 -9.47 13.41
CA ALA A 214 0.43 -8.69 12.35
C ALA A 214 -0.14 -9.59 11.23
N ASN A 215 0.61 -10.63 10.83
CA ASN A 215 0.16 -11.61 9.85
C ASN A 215 -1.05 -12.41 10.35
N GLN A 216 -1.01 -12.90 11.59
CA GLN A 216 -2.14 -13.62 12.20
C GLN A 216 -3.41 -12.75 12.27
N TRP A 217 -3.28 -11.49 12.68
CA TRP A 217 -4.39 -10.55 12.69
C TRP A 217 -4.96 -10.34 11.29
N LEU A 218 -4.10 -10.11 10.29
CA LEU A 218 -4.52 -9.86 8.91
C LEU A 218 -5.22 -11.08 8.30
N SER A 219 -4.61 -12.26 8.42
CA SER A 219 -5.20 -13.52 7.94
C SER A 219 -6.55 -13.79 8.57
N HIS A 220 -6.69 -13.61 9.89
CA HIS A 220 -7.97 -13.80 10.57
C HIS A 220 -9.05 -12.82 10.06
N LYS A 221 -8.69 -11.55 9.83
CA LYS A 221 -9.64 -10.56 9.31
C LYS A 221 -10.06 -10.85 7.87
N LEU A 222 -9.12 -11.23 7.00
CA LEU A 222 -9.41 -11.59 5.62
C LEU A 222 -10.25 -12.86 5.53
N GLN A 223 -9.94 -13.88 6.34
CA GLN A 223 -10.71 -15.12 6.39
C GLN A 223 -12.18 -14.86 6.77
N ARG A 224 -12.42 -14.10 7.84
CA ARG A 224 -13.79 -13.75 8.27
C ARG A 224 -14.57 -13.01 7.17
N LEU A 225 -13.91 -12.10 6.44
CA LEU A 225 -14.55 -11.38 5.33
C LEU A 225 -14.80 -12.32 4.12
N SER A 226 -13.87 -13.21 3.82
CA SER A 226 -14.01 -14.22 2.77
C SER A 226 -15.19 -15.15 3.05
N GLU A 227 -15.33 -15.63 4.28
CA GLU A 227 -16.46 -16.45 4.74
C GLU A 227 -17.79 -15.70 4.66
N SER A 228 -17.82 -14.44 5.13
CA SER A 228 -19.02 -13.60 5.08
C SER A 228 -19.52 -13.36 3.66
N LEU A 229 -18.61 -13.15 2.71
CA LEU A 229 -18.95 -12.82 1.32
C LEU A 229 -19.07 -14.08 0.44
N SER A 230 -18.57 -15.22 0.90
CA SER A 230 -18.37 -16.43 0.10
C SER A 230 -17.53 -16.18 -1.16
N VAL A 231 -16.49 -15.35 -1.05
CA VAL A 231 -15.57 -15.00 -2.17
C VAL A 231 -14.13 -15.36 -1.84
N PRO A 232 -13.31 -15.75 -2.83
CA PRO A 232 -11.89 -15.98 -2.61
C PRO A 232 -11.19 -14.65 -2.31
N ILE A 233 -10.41 -14.62 -1.24
CA ILE A 233 -9.59 -13.46 -0.86
C ILE A 233 -8.15 -13.96 -0.69
N PRO A 234 -7.19 -13.45 -1.48
CA PRO A 234 -5.78 -13.81 -1.33
C PRO A 234 -5.29 -13.53 0.10
N ASP A 235 -4.56 -14.48 0.67
CA ASP A 235 -3.88 -14.35 1.94
C ASP A 235 -2.37 -14.03 1.74
N GLN A 236 -1.58 -14.02 2.81
CA GLN A 236 -0.12 -13.86 2.76
C GLN A 236 0.41 -12.53 2.21
N TRP A 237 -0.34 -11.45 2.36
CA TRP A 237 0.07 -10.10 1.94
C TRP A 237 1.40 -9.62 2.54
N LEU A 238 1.78 -10.13 3.71
CA LEU A 238 3.03 -9.76 4.40
C LEU A 238 4.22 -10.66 4.06
N SER A 239 4.01 -11.70 3.24
CA SER A 239 5.06 -12.64 2.86
C SER A 239 5.93 -12.06 1.73
N ILE A 240 7.23 -12.34 1.78
CA ILE A 240 8.20 -11.91 0.77
C ILE A 240 7.97 -12.67 -0.54
N ASP A 241 7.74 -13.98 -0.43
CA ASP A 241 7.67 -14.91 -1.56
C ASP A 241 6.27 -14.99 -2.20
N SER A 242 5.31 -14.21 -1.72
CA SER A 242 3.96 -14.16 -2.27
C SER A 242 3.82 -13.03 -3.30
N ASP A 243 3.14 -13.32 -4.41
CA ASP A 243 2.56 -12.29 -5.27
C ASP A 243 1.02 -12.32 -5.12
N PRO A 244 0.45 -11.47 -4.24
CA PRO A 244 -1.00 -11.47 -4.02
C PRO A 244 -1.81 -11.03 -5.24
N CYS A 245 -1.18 -10.44 -6.27
CA CYS A 245 -1.82 -10.07 -7.53
C CYS A 245 -1.62 -11.11 -8.64
N GLN A 246 -1.02 -12.27 -8.37
CA GLN A 246 -0.80 -13.30 -9.38
C GLN A 246 -2.11 -13.71 -10.10
N SER A 247 -3.22 -13.80 -9.37
CA SER A 247 -4.54 -14.16 -9.93
C SER A 247 -5.11 -13.10 -10.89
N VAL A 248 -4.67 -11.84 -10.79
CA VAL A 248 -5.02 -10.78 -11.76
C VAL A 248 -4.47 -11.14 -13.14
N ASN A 249 -3.27 -11.74 -13.18
CA ASN A 249 -2.56 -12.10 -14.41
C ASN A 249 -2.92 -13.49 -14.96
N ALA A 250 -3.74 -14.28 -14.26
CA ALA A 250 -3.92 -15.70 -14.55
C ALA A 250 -4.73 -16.03 -15.83
N GLU A 251 -5.21 -15.03 -16.58
CA GLU A 251 -5.97 -15.21 -17.82
C GLU A 251 -5.58 -14.21 -18.92
N ILE A 252 -4.28 -14.17 -19.28
CA ILE A 252 -3.81 -13.61 -20.56
C ILE A 252 -3.24 -14.73 -21.41
#